data_AF-A0A4Z2G6M3-F1
#
_entry.id   AF-A0A4Z2G6M3-F1
#
_cell.length_a   1.000
_cell.length_b   1.000
_cell.length_c   1.000
_cell.angle_alpha   90.00
_cell.angle_beta   90.00
_cell.angle_gamma   90.00
#
_symmetry.space_group_name_H-M   'P 1'
#
loop_
_entity.id
_entity.type
_entity.pdbx_description
1 polymer ?
#
loop_
_entity_poly.entity_id
_entity_poly.type
_entity_poly.pdbx_seq_one_letter_code
_entity_poly.pdbx_strand_id
1 'polypeptide(L)'
;MELAQSAKEPYNYFLLLRALFRSIGGGSHDLLYQEFLPLLPNLLQGLNMLQSGLHKQHMKDLFVELCLTVPVRLSSLLPYLPMLMDPLVSALNGSQTLVSQGLRTLELCVDNLQPDFLYDHIQPVRAELMQALWRTLRNPAESISHVAYRVLGKFGGSNRKMLKESQRLHYVVTEVQGPSIKAEFTDCKASIQLPMEKVRPRCPTFLMVSLCCTP
;
A
#
# COMPACT_ATOMS: atom_id res chain seq x y z
N MET A 1 19.95 9.03 -2.82
CA MET A 1 18.79 9.42 -3.65
C MET A 1 19.26 10.05 -4.95
N GLU A 2 20.12 11.09 -4.90
CA GLU A 2 20.60 11.81 -6.10
C GLU A 2 21.23 10.90 -7.17
N LEU A 3 22.13 10.00 -6.78
CA LEU A 3 22.76 9.05 -7.72
C LEU A 3 21.78 8.09 -8.37
N ALA A 4 20.65 7.77 -7.73
CA ALA A 4 19.64 6.90 -8.31
C ALA A 4 18.88 7.61 -9.44
N GLN A 5 18.75 8.94 -9.41
CA GLN A 5 18.00 9.68 -10.43
C GLN A 5 18.73 9.75 -11.78
N SER A 6 20.06 9.71 -11.78
CA SER A 6 20.90 9.76 -12.98
C SER A 6 21.45 8.39 -13.41
N ALA A 7 21.22 7.35 -12.62
CA ALA A 7 21.70 6.01 -12.90
C ALA A 7 20.91 5.32 -14.03
N LYS A 8 21.61 4.52 -14.84
CA LYS A 8 20.98 3.63 -15.82
C LYS A 8 20.10 2.56 -15.15
N GLU A 9 20.51 2.09 -13.98
CA GLU A 9 19.80 1.06 -13.20
C GLU A 9 19.55 1.55 -11.75
N PRO A 10 18.52 2.40 -11.53
CA PRO A 10 18.20 2.95 -10.21
C PRO A 10 17.88 1.87 -9.17
N TYR A 11 17.32 0.73 -9.61
CA TYR A 11 16.92 -0.40 -8.79
C TYR A 11 18.04 -0.88 -7.84
N ASN A 12 19.27 -0.97 -8.34
CA ASN A 12 20.41 -1.51 -7.59
C ASN A 12 20.80 -0.64 -6.39
N TYR A 13 20.62 0.68 -6.47
CA TYR A 13 20.86 1.58 -5.34
C TYR A 13 19.86 1.36 -4.20
N PHE A 14 18.60 1.10 -4.53
CA PHE A 14 17.57 0.80 -3.52
C PHE A 14 17.74 -0.59 -2.91
N LEU A 15 18.26 -1.56 -3.67
CA LEU A 15 18.67 -2.84 -3.12
C LEU A 15 19.84 -2.72 -2.13
N LEU A 16 20.83 -1.89 -2.44
CA LEU A 16 21.93 -1.60 -1.53
C LEU A 16 21.43 -0.94 -0.25
N LEU A 17 20.51 0.02 -0.37
CA LEU A 17 19.88 0.67 0.78
C LEU A 17 19.11 -0.33 1.64
N ARG A 18 18.39 -1.26 1.02
CA ARG A 18 17.70 -2.35 1.74
C ARG A 18 18.69 -3.22 2.51
N ALA A 19 19.81 -3.59 1.89
CA ALA A 19 20.85 -4.37 2.55
C ALA A 19 21.43 -3.60 3.76
N LEU A 20 21.66 -2.29 3.61
CA LEU A 20 22.11 -1.43 4.69
C LEU A 20 21.12 -1.41 5.87
N PHE A 21 19.82 -1.18 5.60
CA PHE A 21 18.81 -1.15 6.66
C PHE A 21 18.72 -2.46 7.44
N ARG A 22 18.78 -3.59 6.73
CA ARG A 22 18.81 -4.92 7.37
C ARG A 22 20.08 -5.15 8.19
N SER A 23 21.22 -4.61 7.76
CA SER A 23 22.48 -4.73 8.49
C SER A 23 22.53 -3.92 9.78
N ILE A 24 21.88 -2.75 9.83
CA ILE A 24 21.95 -1.85 10.99
C ILE A 24 20.76 -2.02 11.96
N GLY A 25 19.65 -2.64 11.52
CA GLY A 25 18.46 -2.87 12.33
C GLY A 25 18.63 -3.78 13.56
N GLY A 26 19.81 -4.39 13.74
CA GLY A 26 20.16 -5.21 14.91
C GLY A 26 20.57 -4.43 16.16
N GLY A 27 20.64 -3.09 16.10
CA GLY A 27 20.89 -2.24 17.26
C GLY A 27 22.34 -2.17 17.73
N SER A 28 23.30 -2.66 16.94
CA SER A 28 24.72 -2.65 17.31
C SER A 28 25.40 -1.30 17.11
N HIS A 29 24.85 -0.39 16.30
CA HIS A 29 25.57 0.79 15.79
C HIS A 29 24.87 2.12 16.19
N ASP A 30 24.86 2.46 17.48
CA ASP A 30 24.20 3.68 18.00
C ASP A 30 24.73 4.99 17.39
N LEU A 31 26.02 5.08 17.04
CA LEU A 31 26.60 6.29 16.44
C LEU A 31 26.03 6.55 15.03
N LEU A 32 25.93 5.50 14.20
CA LEU A 32 25.34 5.61 12.87
C LEU A 32 23.85 5.98 12.95
N TYR A 33 23.17 5.55 14.00
CA TYR A 33 21.78 5.89 14.23
C TYR A 33 21.59 7.39 14.44
N GLN A 34 22.45 8.02 15.24
CA GLN A 34 22.39 9.47 15.50
C GLN A 34 22.63 10.30 14.23
N GLU A 35 23.56 9.87 13.39
CA GLU A 35 23.84 10.53 12.10
C GLU A 35 22.72 10.29 11.07
N PHE A 36 22.00 9.16 11.15
CA PHE A 36 20.93 8.83 10.23
C PHE A 36 19.62 9.59 10.53
N LEU A 37 19.33 9.89 11.79
CA LEU A 37 18.07 10.53 12.20
C LEU A 37 17.79 11.88 11.48
N PRO A 38 18.73 12.82 11.33
CA PRO A 38 18.51 14.05 10.58
C PRO A 38 18.20 13.84 9.09
N LEU A 39 18.63 12.71 8.52
CA LEU A 39 18.42 12.37 7.11
C LEU A 39 17.09 11.64 6.86
N LEU A 40 16.49 11.11 7.93
CA LEU A 40 15.26 10.33 7.90
C LEU A 40 14.07 11.04 7.22
N PRO A 41 13.77 12.34 7.51
CA PRO A 41 12.64 13.03 6.88
C PRO A 41 12.77 13.07 5.36
N ASN A 42 13.95 13.48 4.88
CA ASN A 42 14.24 13.62 3.45
C ASN A 42 14.17 12.26 2.74
N LEU A 43 14.65 11.21 3.40
CA LEU A 43 14.57 9.85 2.90
C LEU A 43 13.11 9.39 2.78
N LEU A 44 12.32 9.47 3.86
CA LEU A 44 10.92 9.04 3.86
C LEU A 44 10.08 9.84 2.86
N GLN A 45 10.31 11.15 2.77
CA GLN A 45 9.64 12.00 1.80
C GLN A 45 9.97 11.58 0.37
N GLY A 46 11.26 11.36 0.08
CA GLY A 46 11.70 10.89 -1.24
C GLY A 46 11.12 9.52 -1.59
N LEU A 47 11.07 8.57 -0.64
CA LEU A 47 10.48 7.25 -0.88
C LEU A 47 8.96 7.33 -1.12
N ASN A 48 8.24 8.18 -0.40
CA ASN A 48 6.80 8.39 -0.62
C ASN A 48 6.49 9.04 -1.98
N MET A 49 7.32 9.99 -2.42
CA MET A 49 7.21 10.55 -3.76
C MET A 49 7.46 9.49 -4.84
N LEU A 50 8.47 8.64 -4.65
CA LEU A 50 8.77 7.55 -5.57
C LEU A 50 7.67 6.47 -5.57
N GLN A 51 7.06 6.17 -4.42
CA GLN A 51 5.96 5.21 -4.34
C GLN A 51 4.73 5.67 -5.14
N SER A 52 4.39 6.95 -5.06
CA SER A 52 3.28 7.54 -5.83
C SER A 52 3.59 7.71 -7.32
N GLY A 53 4.87 7.62 -7.70
CA GLY A 53 5.33 7.69 -9.09
C GLY A 53 4.85 6.57 -10.01
N LEU A 54 5.11 6.75 -11.30
CA LEU A 54 4.86 5.76 -12.35
C LEU A 54 6.04 4.80 -12.47
N HIS A 55 5.98 3.70 -11.71
CA HIS A 55 6.99 2.65 -11.74
C HIS A 55 6.36 1.26 -11.87
N LYS A 56 7.18 0.30 -12.30
CA LYS A 56 6.83 -1.13 -12.29
C LYS A 56 6.51 -1.58 -10.86
N GLN A 57 5.60 -2.55 -10.72
CA GLN A 57 5.11 -2.99 -9.41
C GLN A 57 6.23 -3.38 -8.44
N HIS A 58 7.24 -4.14 -8.89
CA HIS A 58 8.35 -4.56 -8.03
C HIS A 58 9.18 -3.37 -7.48
N MET A 59 9.23 -2.25 -8.20
CA MET A 59 9.89 -1.03 -7.71
C MET A 59 9.07 -0.36 -6.62
N LYS A 60 7.75 -0.26 -6.84
CA LYS A 60 6.82 0.25 -5.81
C LYS A 60 6.87 -0.58 -4.55
N ASP A 61 6.87 -1.91 -4.70
CA ASP A 61 7.00 -2.85 -3.60
C ASP A 61 8.30 -2.63 -2.82
N LEU A 62 9.43 -2.40 -3.51
CA LEU A 62 10.71 -2.09 -2.87
C LEU A 62 10.68 -0.76 -2.11
N PHE A 63 10.07 0.29 -2.66
CA PHE A 63 9.95 1.58 -1.96
C PHE A 63 9.11 1.46 -0.69
N VAL A 64 7.99 0.74 -0.75
CA VAL A 64 7.15 0.45 0.42
C VAL A 64 7.93 -0.38 1.45
N GLU A 65 8.66 -1.42 1.00
CA GLU A 65 9.52 -2.23 1.88
C GLU A 65 10.52 -1.35 2.63
N LEU A 66 11.18 -0.42 1.92
CA LEU A 66 12.16 0.50 2.48
C LEU A 66 11.54 1.47 3.51
N CYS A 67 10.36 2.04 3.23
CA CYS A 67 9.65 2.90 4.19
C CYS A 67 9.34 2.17 5.50
N LEU A 68 8.96 0.89 5.43
CA LEU A 68 8.52 0.10 6.59
C LEU A 68 9.66 -0.64 7.31
N THR A 69 10.84 -0.76 6.69
CA THR A 69 12.04 -1.42 7.28
C THR A 69 13.07 -0.43 7.82
N VAL A 70 12.76 0.85 7.88
CA VAL A 70 13.69 1.85 8.42
C VAL A 70 14.12 1.44 9.84
N PRO A 71 15.44 1.30 10.10
CA PRO A 71 15.96 0.78 11.35
C PRO A 71 15.98 1.89 12.40
N VAL A 72 14.79 2.25 12.90
CA VAL A 72 14.58 3.29 13.90
C VAL A 72 13.74 2.81 15.07
N ARG A 73 14.02 3.36 16.25
CA ARG A 73 13.20 3.14 17.43
C ARG A 73 11.81 3.72 17.18
N LEU A 74 10.76 3.02 17.60
CA LEU A 74 9.38 3.47 17.42
C LEU A 74 9.15 4.88 17.96
N SER A 75 9.77 5.22 19.09
CA SER A 75 9.68 6.57 19.68
C SER A 75 10.25 7.67 18.78
N SER A 76 11.34 7.40 18.08
CA SER A 76 11.92 8.33 17.09
C SER A 76 11.09 8.44 15.82
N LEU A 77 10.26 7.42 15.54
CA LEU A 77 9.42 7.34 14.34
C LEU A 77 8.07 8.06 14.50
N LEU A 78 7.64 8.36 15.74
CA LEU A 78 6.36 9.02 16.02
C LEU A 78 6.10 10.29 15.20
N PRO A 79 7.06 11.22 15.03
CA PRO A 79 6.83 12.43 14.23
C PRO A 79 6.58 12.14 12.75
N TYR A 80 7.07 11.00 12.26
CA TYR A 80 7.00 10.60 10.85
C TYR A 80 5.92 9.55 10.61
N LEU A 81 5.18 9.15 11.64
CA LEU A 81 4.09 8.19 11.55
C LEU A 81 3.03 8.57 10.48
N PRO A 82 2.64 9.85 10.28
CA PRO A 82 1.75 10.22 9.17
C PRO A 82 2.30 9.82 7.80
N MET A 83 3.61 9.95 7.59
CA MET A 83 4.27 9.61 6.32
C MET A 83 4.31 8.10 6.07
N LEU A 84 4.09 7.27 7.09
CA LEU A 84 4.11 5.82 6.98
C LEU A 84 2.73 5.20 6.78
N MET A 85 1.65 5.95 6.99
CA MET A 85 0.29 5.43 6.87
C MET A 85 -0.06 5.02 5.43
N ASP A 86 0.30 5.82 4.43
CA ASP A 86 0.09 5.48 3.02
C ASP A 86 0.94 4.27 2.56
N PRO A 87 2.26 4.18 2.88
CA PRO A 87 3.04 2.97 2.68
C PRO A 87 2.45 1.75 3.38
N LEU A 88 1.91 1.90 4.58
CA LEU A 88 1.33 0.80 5.34
C LEU A 88 0.10 0.21 4.64
N VAL A 89 -0.81 1.06 4.16
CA VAL A 89 -1.96 0.61 3.35
C VAL A 89 -1.49 -0.05 2.05
N SER A 90 -0.46 0.52 1.43
CA SER A 90 0.11 -0.02 0.19
C SER A 90 0.75 -1.39 0.40
N ALA A 91 1.42 -1.61 1.53
CA ALA A 91 1.99 -2.90 1.89
C ALA A 91 0.92 -3.97 2.09
N LEU A 92 -0.20 -3.62 2.74
CA LEU A 92 -1.31 -4.55 2.98
C LEU A 92 -2.11 -4.89 1.71
N ASN A 93 -2.01 -4.09 0.65
CA ASN A 93 -2.57 -4.40 -0.66
C ASN A 93 -1.52 -4.94 -1.65
N GLY A 94 -0.28 -5.13 -1.21
CA GLY A 94 0.85 -5.57 -2.03
C GLY A 94 1.04 -7.10 -2.07
N SER A 95 2.28 -7.51 -2.29
CA SER A 95 2.68 -8.92 -2.27
C SER A 95 2.59 -9.54 -0.86
N GLN A 96 2.53 -10.87 -0.77
CA GLN A 96 2.38 -11.58 0.50
C GLN A 96 3.47 -11.24 1.53
N THR A 97 4.70 -11.01 1.06
CA THR A 97 5.82 -10.60 1.92
C THR A 97 5.62 -9.20 2.49
N LEU A 98 5.10 -8.27 1.69
CA LEU A 98 4.77 -6.92 2.14
C LEU A 98 3.58 -6.92 3.10
N VAL A 99 2.57 -7.74 2.85
CA VAL A 99 1.43 -7.89 3.77
C VAL A 99 1.92 -8.34 5.14
N SER A 100 2.77 -9.38 5.19
CA SER A 100 3.34 -9.85 6.46
C SER A 100 4.16 -8.77 7.17
N GLN A 101 4.94 -7.99 6.44
CA GLN A 101 5.74 -6.91 7.02
C GLN A 101 4.86 -5.76 7.53
N GLY A 102 3.89 -5.32 6.73
CA GLY A 102 2.93 -4.28 7.09
C GLY A 102 2.13 -4.67 8.32
N LEU A 103 1.67 -5.92 8.42
CA LEU A 103 0.99 -6.41 9.63
C LEU A 103 1.90 -6.38 10.86
N ARG A 104 3.18 -6.74 10.74
CA ARG A 104 4.13 -6.67 11.86
C ARG A 104 4.35 -5.23 12.32
N THR A 105 4.50 -4.29 11.39
CA THR A 105 4.63 -2.86 11.71
C THR A 105 3.35 -2.32 12.35
N LEU A 106 2.19 -2.69 11.82
CA LEU A 106 0.90 -2.28 12.38
C LEU A 106 0.67 -2.86 13.78
N GLU A 107 0.98 -4.15 14.00
CA GLU A 107 0.90 -4.77 15.32
C GLU A 107 1.80 -4.06 16.32
N LEU A 108 3.04 -3.71 15.93
CA LEU A 108 3.95 -2.94 16.78
C LEU A 108 3.36 -1.58 17.17
N CYS A 109 2.77 -0.85 16.22
CA CYS A 109 2.11 0.43 16.50
C CYS A 109 0.91 0.26 17.44
N VAL A 110 0.06 -0.75 17.22
CA VAL A 110 -1.11 -1.01 18.07
C VAL A 110 -0.71 -1.43 19.48
N ASP A 111 0.39 -2.16 19.64
CA ASP A 111 0.85 -2.66 20.94
C ASP A 111 1.55 -1.60 21.80
N ASN A 112 2.17 -0.60 21.17
CA ASN A 112 3.05 0.34 21.87
C ASN A 112 2.53 1.79 21.90
N LEU A 113 1.50 2.13 21.12
CA LEU A 113 0.97 3.49 21.04
C LEU A 113 -0.35 3.63 21.79
N GLN A 114 -0.61 4.84 22.28
CA GLN A 114 -1.91 5.16 22.85
C GLN A 114 -2.99 5.12 21.75
N PRO A 115 -4.18 4.54 22.02
CA PRO A 115 -5.22 4.37 21.01
C PRO A 115 -5.64 5.67 20.34
N ASP A 116 -5.83 6.75 21.11
CA ASP A 116 -6.29 8.03 20.58
C ASP A 116 -5.24 8.66 19.65
N PHE A 117 -3.97 8.63 20.05
CA PHE A 117 -2.86 9.11 19.22
C PHE A 117 -2.76 8.36 17.88
N LEU A 118 -2.81 7.02 17.92
CA LEU A 118 -2.75 6.20 16.71
C LEU A 118 -3.97 6.44 15.82
N TYR A 119 -5.14 6.66 16.43
CA TYR A 119 -6.39 6.86 15.71
C TYR A 119 -6.39 8.13 14.86
N ASP A 120 -5.86 9.24 15.37
CA ASP A 120 -5.74 10.51 14.64
C ASP A 120 -4.98 10.34 13.32
N HIS A 121 -3.98 9.45 13.32
CA HIS A 121 -3.15 9.17 12.16
C HIS A 121 -3.74 8.14 11.21
N ILE A 122 -4.55 7.21 11.73
CA ILE A 122 -5.27 6.23 10.91
C ILE A 122 -6.46 6.86 10.20
N GLN A 123 -7.10 7.88 10.80
CA GLN A 123 -8.33 8.49 10.30
C GLN A 123 -8.31 8.83 8.78
N PRO A 124 -7.25 9.44 8.21
CA PRO A 124 -7.19 9.78 6.79
C PRO A 124 -7.20 8.56 5.85
N VAL A 125 -6.53 7.47 6.25
CA VAL A 125 -6.35 6.25 5.43
C VAL A 125 -7.28 5.11 5.86
N ARG A 126 -8.15 5.36 6.82
CA ARG A 126 -8.91 4.35 7.56
C ARG A 126 -9.69 3.40 6.67
N ALA A 127 -10.41 3.93 5.68
CA ALA A 127 -11.27 3.14 4.82
C ALA A 127 -10.45 2.11 4.02
N GLU A 128 -9.33 2.53 3.46
CA GLU A 128 -8.44 1.70 2.66
C GLU A 128 -7.69 0.69 3.55
N LEU A 129 -7.22 1.14 4.72
CA LEU A 129 -6.58 0.27 5.72
C LEU A 129 -7.52 -0.86 6.16
N MET A 130 -8.75 -0.53 6.53
CA MET A 130 -9.72 -1.54 6.95
C MET A 130 -10.05 -2.49 5.81
N GLN A 131 -10.29 -1.97 4.61
CA GLN A 131 -10.56 -2.80 3.44
C GLN A 131 -9.41 -3.77 3.16
N ALA A 132 -8.16 -3.32 3.30
CA ALA A 132 -6.98 -4.17 3.16
C ALA A 132 -6.95 -5.28 4.24
N LEU A 133 -7.15 -4.92 5.52
CA LEU A 133 -7.20 -5.89 6.62
C LEU A 133 -8.31 -6.95 6.42
N TRP A 134 -9.49 -6.53 5.95
CA TRP A 134 -10.60 -7.43 5.62
C TRP A 134 -10.26 -8.42 4.50
N ARG A 135 -9.49 -8.01 3.48
CA ARG A 135 -8.98 -8.92 2.45
C ARG A 135 -7.96 -9.88 3.03
N THR A 136 -7.07 -9.38 3.88
CA THR A 136 -6.02 -10.16 4.53
C THR A 136 -6.57 -11.25 5.46
N LEU A 137 -7.75 -11.05 6.06
CA LEU A 137 -8.44 -12.11 6.81
C LEU A 137 -8.83 -13.32 5.96
N ARG A 138 -9.03 -13.13 4.66
CA ARG A 138 -9.37 -14.20 3.70
C ARG A 138 -8.15 -14.82 3.03
N ASN A 139 -6.95 -14.45 3.48
CA ASN A 139 -5.71 -14.99 2.94
C ASN A 139 -5.61 -16.49 3.24
N PRO A 140 -5.23 -17.33 2.26
CA PRO A 140 -5.07 -18.77 2.49
C PRO A 140 -3.94 -19.09 3.48
N ALA A 141 -2.98 -18.17 3.69
CA ALA A 141 -1.92 -18.34 4.68
C ALA A 141 -2.45 -18.03 6.10
N GLU A 142 -2.70 -19.08 6.89
CA GLU A 142 -3.25 -18.97 8.25
C GLU A 142 -2.43 -18.03 9.16
N SER A 143 -1.10 -18.04 9.03
CA SER A 143 -0.24 -17.18 9.84
C SER A 143 -0.53 -15.69 9.64
N ILE A 144 -0.78 -15.26 8.41
CA ILE A 144 -1.07 -13.87 8.04
C ILE A 144 -2.48 -13.50 8.51
N SER A 145 -3.46 -14.37 8.29
CA SER A 145 -4.85 -14.13 8.70
C SER A 145 -4.99 -14.06 10.22
N HIS A 146 -4.26 -14.89 10.98
CA HIS A 146 -4.25 -14.85 12.45
C HIS A 146 -3.69 -13.55 13.00
N VAL A 147 -2.61 -13.01 12.42
CA VAL A 147 -2.06 -11.70 12.83
C VAL A 147 -3.05 -10.59 12.53
N ALA A 148 -3.64 -10.58 11.32
CA ALA A 148 -4.66 -9.59 10.96
C ALA A 148 -5.88 -9.63 11.90
N TYR A 149 -6.35 -10.83 12.25
CA TYR A 149 -7.45 -11.01 13.20
C TYR A 149 -7.10 -10.46 14.59
N ARG A 150 -5.89 -10.73 15.08
CA ARG A 150 -5.42 -10.22 16.37
C ARG A 150 -5.33 -8.70 16.39
N VAL A 151 -4.75 -8.10 15.35
CA VAL A 151 -4.67 -6.64 15.20
C VAL A 151 -6.07 -6.02 15.20
N LEU A 152 -7.02 -6.57 14.44
CA LEU A 152 -8.41 -6.13 14.43
C LEU A 152 -9.10 -6.28 15.78
N GLY A 153 -8.79 -7.32 16.54
CA GLY A 153 -9.25 -7.51 17.92
C GLY A 153 -8.70 -6.44 18.88
N LYS A 154 -7.41 -6.10 18.75
CA LYS A 154 -6.73 -5.06 19.56
C LYS A 154 -7.27 -3.65 19.29
N PHE A 155 -7.78 -3.37 18.10
CA PHE A 155 -8.52 -2.13 17.82
C PHE A 155 -9.82 -1.97 18.65
N GLY A 156 -10.28 -3.03 19.32
CA GLY A 156 -11.30 -2.98 20.36
C GLY A 156 -12.61 -2.26 19.96
N GLY A 157 -13.17 -1.47 20.89
CA GLY A 157 -14.37 -0.67 20.67
C GLY A 157 -14.19 0.48 19.68
N SER A 158 -12.96 0.94 19.46
CA SER A 158 -12.63 1.97 18.46
C SER A 158 -12.94 1.49 17.05
N ASN A 159 -12.75 0.19 16.76
CA ASN A 159 -13.15 -0.40 15.48
C ASN A 159 -14.66 -0.26 15.18
N ARG A 160 -15.52 -0.22 16.22
CA ARG A 160 -16.96 0.01 16.04
C ARG A 160 -17.30 1.45 15.70
N LYS A 161 -16.50 2.43 16.16
CA LYS A 161 -16.60 3.83 15.71
C LYS A 161 -16.12 3.96 14.25
N MET A 162 -15.11 3.17 13.86
CA MET A 162 -14.56 3.13 12.49
C MET A 162 -15.57 2.61 11.45
N LEU A 163 -16.46 1.70 11.85
CA LEU A 163 -17.48 1.09 10.98
C LEU A 163 -18.74 1.96 10.78
N LYS A 164 -18.85 3.12 11.45
CA LYS A 164 -20.03 4.00 11.31
C LYS A 164 -19.98 4.92 10.10
N GLU A 165 -18.80 5.18 9.57
CA GLU A 165 -18.64 6.12 8.46
C GLU A 165 -18.89 5.45 7.11
N SER A 166 -19.62 6.15 6.24
CA SER A 166 -19.99 5.69 4.91
C SER A 166 -18.75 5.42 4.05
N GLN A 167 -18.72 4.27 3.38
CA GLN A 167 -17.70 3.97 2.39
C GLN A 167 -17.78 4.97 1.22
N ARG A 168 -16.63 5.29 0.61
CA ARG A 168 -16.60 6.10 -0.61
C ARG A 168 -17.31 5.34 -1.72
N LEU A 169 -18.49 5.82 -2.12
CA LEU A 169 -19.21 5.29 -3.27
C LEU A 169 -18.63 5.93 -4.53
N HIS A 170 -18.10 5.11 -5.44
CA HIS A 170 -17.79 5.55 -6.79
C HIS A 170 -19.09 5.63 -7.58
N TYR A 171 -19.72 6.80 -7.56
CA TYR A 171 -20.86 7.07 -8.43
C TYR A 171 -20.32 7.25 -9.85
N VAL A 172 -20.62 6.28 -10.72
CA VAL A 172 -20.36 6.41 -12.15
C VAL A 172 -21.54 7.16 -12.75
N VAL A 173 -21.38 8.46 -12.99
CA VAL A 173 -22.33 9.24 -13.79
C VAL A 173 -22.09 8.83 -15.25
N THR A 174 -22.85 7.88 -15.75
CA THR A 174 -22.78 7.51 -17.17
C THR A 174 -23.61 8.51 -17.98
N GLU A 175 -23.09 9.71 -18.24
CA GLU A 175 -23.78 10.71 -19.08
C GLU A 175 -23.89 10.27 -20.55
N VAL A 176 -23.03 9.33 -20.98
CA VAL A 176 -22.97 8.82 -22.35
C VAL A 176 -23.22 7.32 -22.33
N GLN A 177 -24.31 6.85 -22.93
CA GLN A 177 -24.52 5.41 -23.18
C GLN A 177 -23.27 4.85 -23.86
N GLY A 178 -22.55 3.96 -23.16
CA GLY A 178 -21.36 3.31 -23.69
C GLY A 178 -21.69 2.47 -24.93
N PRO A 179 -20.67 2.08 -25.73
CA PRO A 179 -20.90 1.26 -26.91
C PRO A 179 -21.65 -0.04 -26.54
N SER A 180 -22.62 -0.43 -27.35
CA SER A 180 -23.40 -1.66 -27.19
C SER A 180 -23.24 -2.56 -28.40
N ILE A 181 -23.24 -3.87 -28.18
CA ILE A 181 -23.27 -4.88 -29.24
C ILE A 181 -24.70 -5.34 -29.40
N LYS A 182 -25.22 -5.27 -30.62
CA LYS A 182 -26.50 -5.89 -30.97
C LYS A 182 -26.26 -7.36 -31.29
N ALA A 183 -26.82 -8.25 -30.46
CA ALA A 183 -26.80 -9.69 -30.69
C ALA A 183 -28.17 -10.12 -31.24
N GLU A 184 -28.15 -10.82 -32.38
CA GLU A 184 -29.34 -11.44 -32.99
C GLU A 184 -29.19 -12.95 -32.87
N PHE A 185 -30.18 -13.61 -32.27
CA PHE A 185 -30.19 -15.05 -32.10
C PHE A 185 -31.16 -15.66 -33.11
N THR A 186 -30.76 -16.75 -33.76
CA THR A 186 -31.56 -17.43 -34.80
C THR A 186 -32.95 -17.83 -34.32
N ASP A 187 -33.10 -18.06 -33.01
CA ASP A 187 -34.34 -18.54 -32.39
C ASP A 187 -35.19 -17.42 -31.75
N CYS A 188 -34.69 -16.18 -31.76
CA CYS A 188 -35.37 -15.02 -31.18
C CYS A 188 -35.53 -13.90 -32.22
N LYS A 189 -36.78 -13.53 -32.53
CA LYS A 189 -37.10 -12.41 -33.45
C LYS A 189 -36.71 -11.02 -32.90
N ALA A 190 -36.38 -10.93 -31.61
CA ALA A 190 -35.99 -9.69 -30.96
C ALA A 190 -34.47 -9.63 -30.81
N SER A 191 -33.86 -8.59 -31.36
CA SER A 191 -32.44 -8.32 -31.15
C SER A 191 -32.17 -7.80 -29.74
N ILE A 192 -31.12 -8.31 -29.09
CA ILE A 192 -30.74 -7.90 -27.74
C ILE A 192 -29.55 -6.94 -27.83
N GLN A 193 -29.65 -5.76 -27.23
CA GLN A 193 -28.53 -4.85 -27.08
C GLN A 193 -27.78 -5.13 -25.79
N LEU A 194 -26.50 -5.48 -25.91
CA LEU A 194 -25.62 -5.79 -24.79
C LEU A 194 -24.63 -4.63 -24.59
N PRO A 195 -24.65 -3.91 -23.46
CA PRO A 195 -23.71 -2.83 -23.20
C PRO A 195 -22.29 -3.42 -23.04
N MET A 196 -21.32 -2.88 -23.79
CA MET A 196 -19.91 -3.31 -23.73
C MET A 196 -19.18 -2.82 -22.47
N GLU A 197 -19.84 -2.07 -21.59
CA GLU A 197 -19.22 -1.51 -20.40
C GLU A 197 -18.66 -2.59 -19.45
N LYS A 198 -19.29 -3.77 -19.40
CA LYS A 198 -18.78 -4.95 -18.68
C LYS A 198 -17.68 -5.73 -19.43
N VAL A 199 -17.52 -5.45 -20.73
CA VAL A 199 -16.53 -6.07 -21.64
C VAL A 199 -15.31 -5.17 -21.82
N ARG A 200 -15.36 -3.91 -21.38
CA ARG A 200 -14.17 -3.04 -21.27
C ARG A 200 -13.15 -3.86 -20.49
N PRO A 201 -12.04 -4.32 -21.12
CA PRO A 201 -11.20 -5.28 -20.46
C PRO A 201 -10.64 -4.66 -19.19
N ARG A 202 -10.02 -5.50 -18.37
CA ARG A 202 -8.95 -5.12 -17.44
C ARG A 202 -7.76 -4.49 -18.20
N CYS A 203 -8.06 -3.55 -19.10
CA CYS A 203 -7.24 -2.98 -20.16
C CYS A 203 -6.50 -1.72 -19.75
N PRO A 204 -6.91 -0.90 -18.76
CA PRO A 204 -6.00 0.14 -18.28
C PRO A 204 -4.70 -0.49 -17.77
N THR A 205 -4.82 -1.64 -17.10
CA THR A 205 -3.69 -2.43 -16.60
C THR A 205 -2.87 -3.03 -17.74
N PHE A 206 -3.50 -3.50 -18.82
CA PHE A 206 -2.79 -4.10 -19.96
C PHE A 206 -2.11 -3.04 -20.87
N LEU A 207 -2.77 -1.90 -21.12
CA LEU A 207 -2.20 -0.80 -21.91
C LEU A 207 -1.07 -0.06 -21.18
N MET A 208 -1.16 0.12 -19.84
CA MET A 208 -0.03 0.69 -19.09
C MET A 208 1.20 -0.22 -19.11
N VAL A 209 1.03 -1.54 -19.13
CA VAL A 209 2.15 -2.49 -19.26
C VAL A 209 2.82 -2.37 -20.63
N SER A 210 2.05 -2.10 -21.69
CA SER A 210 2.60 -1.93 -23.05
C SER A 210 3.26 -0.57 -23.29
N LEU A 211 2.74 0.53 -22.71
CA LEU A 211 3.31 1.87 -22.85
C LEU A 211 4.61 2.09 -22.04
N CYS A 212 4.83 1.31 -20.98
CA CYS A 212 6.12 1.26 -20.27
C CYS A 212 7.15 0.30 -20.91
N CYS A 213 6.83 -0.31 -22.06
CA CYS A 213 7.64 -1.30 -22.76
C CYS A 213 8.15 -0.84 -24.14
N THR A 214 8.13 0.46 -24.43
CA THR A 214 8.92 1.02 -25.54
C THR A 214 10.23 1.61 -25.00
N PRO A 215 11.38 1.26 -25.61
CA PRO A 215 12.70 1.71 -25.17
C PRO A 215 12.91 3.22 -25.27
#